data_AF-A0A661CVL3-F1
#
_entry.id   AF-A0A661CVL3-F1
#
_cell.length_a   1.000
_cell.length_b   1.000
_cell.length_c   1.000
_cell.angle_alpha   90.00
_cell.angle_beta   90.00
_cell.angle_gamma   90.00
#
_symmetry.space_group_name_H-M   'P 1'
#
loop_
_entity.id
_entity.type
_entity.pdbx_description
1 polymer ?
#
loop_
_entity_poly.entity_id
_entity_poly.type
_entity_poly.pdbx_seq_one_letter_code
_entity_poly.pdbx_strand_id
1 'polypeptide(L)'
;MVTQRGFTLIELIITVAIIGILATIALPSYQESIAKTRRADAQTGLYGLANAMQRFFTENNTFCGAEVGGVTGTCATGTPRIYTSSIPGDGGTAYYNLSISAVSQTTYTLTAIRSSIMTNDKCGNFTLTNTGVRGLASNTVQLSTCWR
;
A
#
# COMPACT_ATOMS: atom_id res chain seq x y z
N MET A 1 40.75 -10.63 43.94
CA MET A 1 39.67 -9.62 43.93
C MET A 1 39.66 -8.97 42.56
N VAL A 2 38.57 -9.09 41.80
CA VAL A 2 38.45 -8.44 40.49
C VAL A 2 37.90 -7.04 40.73
N THR A 3 38.66 -6.00 40.39
CA THR A 3 38.22 -4.61 40.43
C THR A 3 37.21 -4.38 39.31
N GLN A 4 35.94 -4.11 39.65
CA GLN A 4 34.95 -3.67 38.67
C GLN A 4 35.31 -2.25 38.19
N ARG A 5 35.67 -2.13 36.91
CA ARG A 5 35.79 -0.83 36.25
C ARG A 5 34.41 -0.42 35.74
N GLY A 6 33.88 0.67 36.25
CA GLY A 6 32.63 1.28 35.77
C GLY A 6 32.87 2.22 34.59
N PHE A 7 31.84 2.45 33.78
CA PHE A 7 31.85 3.47 32.74
C PHE A 7 31.87 4.87 33.33
N THR A 8 32.58 5.80 32.70
CA THR A 8 32.57 7.21 33.08
C THR A 8 31.34 7.92 32.51
N LEU A 9 30.91 8.99 33.18
CA LEU A 9 29.79 9.82 32.73
C LEU A 9 30.08 10.47 31.36
N ILE A 10 31.34 10.80 31.08
CA ILE A 10 31.75 11.37 29.80
C ILE A 10 31.66 10.35 28.65
N GLU A 11 32.01 9.09 28.88
CA GLU A 11 31.85 8.02 27.89
C GLU A 11 30.37 7.80 27.54
N LEU A 12 29.49 7.88 28.53
CA LEU A 12 28.05 7.74 28.30
C LEU A 12 27.49 8.92 27.48
N ILE A 13 27.92 10.15 27.74
CA ILE A 13 27.47 11.32 26.97
C ILE A 13 27.96 11.23 25.52
N ILE A 14 29.21 10.85 25.29
CA ILE A 14 29.76 10.72 23.92
C ILE A 14 29.03 9.61 23.15
N THR A 15 28.79 8.46 23.78
CA THR A 15 28.08 7.35 23.12
C THR A 15 26.64 7.72 22.76
N VAL A 16 25.90 8.39 23.65
CA VAL A 16 24.54 8.88 23.35
C VAL A 16 24.57 9.93 22.23
N ALA A 17 25.55 10.83 22.20
CA ALA A 17 25.70 11.80 21.12
C ALA A 17 25.93 11.13 19.75
N ILE A 18 26.79 10.10 19.68
CA ILE A 18 27.04 9.33 18.46
C ILE A 18 25.77 8.60 18.01
N ILE A 19 25.06 7.93 18.93
CA ILE A 19 23.80 7.24 18.63
C ILE A 19 22.75 8.23 18.10
N GLY A 20 22.66 9.43 18.69
CA GLY A 20 21.76 10.48 18.25
C GLY A 20 22.00 10.88 16.79
N ILE A 21 23.27 11.08 16.39
CA ILE A 21 23.63 11.40 15.00
C ILE A 21 23.24 10.25 14.07
N LEU A 22 23.59 9.01 14.41
CA LEU A 22 23.28 7.84 13.58
C LEU A 22 21.76 7.64 13.41
N ALA A 23 20.97 7.89 14.46
CA ALA A 23 19.52 7.72 14.43
C ALA A 23 18.84 8.63 13.39
N THR A 24 19.35 9.84 13.18
CA THR A 24 18.77 10.78 12.20
C THR A 24 18.86 10.28 10.75
N ILE A 25 19.85 9.46 10.42
CA ILE A 25 20.05 8.87 9.09
C ILE A 25 19.36 7.50 9.01
N ALA A 26 19.49 6.69 10.06
CA ALA A 26 19.00 5.32 10.08
C ALA A 26 17.46 5.26 10.05
N LEU A 27 16.77 6.11 10.81
CA LEU A 27 15.32 6.08 10.92
C LEU A 27 14.57 6.35 9.60
N PRO A 28 14.85 7.44 8.85
CA PRO A 28 14.17 7.68 7.57
C PRO A 28 14.50 6.60 6.53
N SER A 29 15.74 6.09 6.52
CA SER A 29 16.15 5.00 5.62
C SER A 29 15.37 3.70 5.90
N TYR A 30 15.18 3.36 7.17
CA TYR A 30 14.40 2.20 7.57
C TYR A 30 12.92 2.35 7.20
N GLN A 31 12.33 3.52 7.43
CA GLN A 31 10.95 3.82 7.05
C GLN A 31 10.73 3.70 5.53
N GLU A 32 11.64 4.22 4.71
CA GLU A 32 11.56 4.08 3.25
C GLU A 32 11.70 2.61 2.80
N SER A 33 12.54 1.83 3.49
CA SER A 33 12.70 0.39 3.20
C SER A 33 11.39 -0.38 3.47
N ILE A 34 10.71 -0.09 4.58
CA ILE A 34 9.38 -0.64 4.85
C ILE A 34 8.38 -0.17 3.78
N ALA A 35 8.31 1.14 3.54
CA ALA A 35 7.39 1.71 2.57
C ALA A 35 7.53 1.07 1.18
N LYS A 36 8.78 0.80 0.75
CA LYS A 36 9.05 0.09 -0.52
C LYS A 36 8.39 -1.29 -0.55
N THR A 37 8.54 -2.10 0.50
CA THR A 37 7.88 -3.40 0.59
C THR A 37 6.36 -3.25 0.56
N ARG A 38 5.80 -2.30 1.31
CA ARG A 38 4.35 -2.06 1.35
C ARG A 38 3.77 -1.58 0.02
N ARG A 39 4.51 -0.77 -0.73
CA ARG A 39 4.14 -0.37 -2.10
C ARG A 39 4.09 -1.60 -3.03
N ALA A 40 5.04 -2.53 -2.92
CA ALA A 40 5.04 -3.76 -3.69
C ALA A 40 3.84 -4.67 -3.33
N ASP A 41 3.51 -4.77 -2.04
CA ASP A 41 2.33 -5.47 -1.56
C ASP A 41 1.03 -4.85 -2.15
N ALA A 42 0.93 -3.52 -2.21
CA ALA A 42 -0.20 -2.81 -2.81
C ALA A 42 -0.37 -3.11 -4.30
N GLN A 43 0.74 -3.09 -5.06
CA GLN A 43 0.73 -3.41 -6.49
C GLN A 43 0.31 -4.85 -6.72
N THR A 44 0.83 -5.79 -5.93
CA THR A 44 0.43 -7.21 -5.98
C THR A 44 -1.06 -7.37 -5.67
N GLY A 45 -1.57 -6.65 -4.67
CA GLY A 45 -2.99 -6.61 -4.34
C GLY A 45 -3.87 -6.09 -5.50
N LEU A 46 -3.43 -5.04 -6.19
CA LEU A 46 -4.12 -4.52 -7.37
C LEU A 46 -4.17 -5.53 -8.52
N TYR A 47 -3.06 -6.22 -8.81
CA TYR A 47 -3.07 -7.28 -9.82
C TYR A 47 -3.94 -8.46 -9.40
N GLY A 48 -3.95 -8.82 -8.12
CA GLY A 48 -4.86 -9.83 -7.56
C GLY A 48 -6.33 -9.46 -7.79
N LEU A 49 -6.72 -8.22 -7.47
CA LEU A 49 -8.07 -7.72 -7.70
C LEU A 49 -8.40 -7.61 -9.20
N ALA A 50 -7.45 -7.19 -10.05
CA ALA A 50 -7.65 -7.14 -11.50
C ALA A 50 -7.95 -8.53 -12.10
N ASN A 51 -7.25 -9.56 -11.63
CA ASN A 51 -7.53 -10.95 -12.00
C ASN A 51 -8.91 -11.40 -11.51
N ALA A 52 -9.31 -11.00 -10.29
CA ALA A 52 -10.65 -11.29 -9.78
C ALA A 52 -11.74 -10.60 -10.62
N MET A 53 -11.52 -9.34 -11.04
CA MET A 53 -12.44 -8.62 -11.93
C MET A 53 -12.62 -9.34 -13.28
N GLN A 54 -11.53 -9.87 -13.86
CA GLN A 54 -11.61 -10.63 -15.11
C GLN A 54 -12.42 -11.92 -14.93
N ARG A 55 -12.23 -12.65 -13.83
CA ARG A 55 -13.04 -13.84 -13.51
C ARG A 55 -14.52 -13.47 -13.38
N PHE A 56 -14.82 -12.38 -12.67
CA PHE A 56 -16.19 -11.88 -12.52
C PHE A 56 -16.85 -11.56 -13.86
N PHE A 57 -16.11 -10.93 -14.79
CA PHE A 57 -16.60 -10.65 -16.13
C PHE A 57 -16.86 -11.91 -16.94
N THR A 58 -16.00 -12.93 -16.87
CA THR A 58 -16.21 -14.22 -17.54
C THR A 58 -17.50 -14.91 -17.07
N GLU A 59 -17.86 -14.75 -15.79
CA GLU A 59 -19.06 -15.36 -15.21
C GLU A 59 -20.34 -14.55 -15.50
N ASN A 60 -20.25 -13.21 -15.49
CA ASN A 60 -21.42 -12.33 -15.48
C ASN A 60 -21.57 -11.49 -16.76
N ASN A 61 -20.61 -11.53 -17.68
CA ASN A 61 -20.51 -10.67 -18.87
C ASN A 61 -20.54 -9.16 -18.58
N THR A 62 -20.22 -8.74 -17.35
CA THR A 62 -20.17 -7.34 -16.93
C THR A 62 -19.21 -7.19 -15.75
N PHE A 63 -18.57 -6.02 -15.61
CA PHE A 63 -17.82 -5.66 -14.39
C PHE A 63 -18.71 -5.04 -13.30
N CYS A 64 -19.96 -4.73 -13.62
CA CYS A 64 -20.86 -4.02 -12.72
C CYS A 64 -21.47 -4.93 -11.66
N GLY A 65 -21.48 -4.46 -10.42
CA GLY A 65 -21.86 -5.25 -9.26
C GLY A 65 -20.72 -6.16 -8.82
N ALA A 66 -19.48 -5.67 -8.75
CA ALA A 66 -18.31 -6.39 -8.20
C ALA A 66 -17.93 -5.89 -6.79
N GLU A 67 -18.62 -4.85 -6.33
CA GLU A 67 -18.51 -4.22 -5.03
C GLU A 67 -19.40 -4.89 -3.97
N VAL A 68 -19.14 -4.59 -2.70
CA VAL A 68 -19.97 -5.02 -1.57
C VAL A 68 -21.38 -4.42 -1.71
N GLY A 69 -22.40 -5.27 -1.62
CA GLY A 69 -23.80 -4.88 -1.84
C GLY A 69 -24.18 -4.65 -3.30
N GLY A 70 -23.25 -4.86 -4.25
CA GLY A 70 -23.50 -4.63 -5.67
C GLY A 70 -24.47 -5.63 -6.29
N VAL A 71 -25.34 -5.15 -7.18
CA VAL A 71 -26.25 -5.98 -7.97
C VAL A 71 -25.68 -6.14 -9.38
N THR A 72 -25.56 -7.38 -9.88
CA THR A 72 -24.99 -7.67 -11.21
C THR A 72 -25.68 -6.83 -12.29
N GLY A 73 -24.88 -6.08 -13.06
CA GLY A 73 -25.36 -5.18 -14.11
C GLY A 73 -25.60 -3.73 -13.66
N THR A 74 -25.65 -3.46 -12.35
CA THR A 74 -25.70 -2.10 -11.81
C THR A 74 -24.30 -1.66 -11.42
N CYS A 75 -23.80 -0.59 -12.04
CA CYS A 75 -22.43 -0.14 -11.87
C CYS A 75 -22.32 0.75 -10.63
N ALA A 76 -21.62 0.30 -9.60
CA ALA A 76 -21.27 1.15 -8.46
C ALA A 76 -19.81 0.97 -8.04
N THR A 77 -19.25 2.04 -7.50
CA THR A 77 -17.89 2.08 -6.96
C THR A 77 -17.91 1.71 -5.49
N GLY A 78 -16.80 1.18 -4.97
CA GLY A 78 -16.69 0.91 -3.54
C GLY A 78 -15.68 -0.17 -3.21
N THR A 79 -15.90 -0.82 -2.08
CA THR A 79 -15.08 -1.94 -1.61
C THR A 79 -15.36 -3.17 -2.46
N PRO A 80 -14.34 -3.88 -2.99
CA PRO A 80 -14.56 -5.10 -3.75
C PRO A 80 -15.14 -6.20 -2.85
N ARG A 81 -16.12 -6.96 -3.35
CA ARG A 81 -16.58 -8.19 -2.68
C ARG A 81 -15.91 -9.46 -3.19
N ILE A 82 -15.28 -9.37 -4.36
CA ILE A 82 -14.71 -10.50 -5.11
C ILE A 82 -13.25 -10.81 -4.73
N TYR A 83 -12.68 -10.02 -3.83
CA TYR A 83 -11.28 -10.13 -3.40
C TYR A 83 -11.12 -9.50 -2.00
N THR A 84 -9.93 -9.61 -1.39
CA THR A 84 -9.64 -8.86 -0.15
C THR A 84 -9.77 -7.35 -0.39
N SER A 85 -10.33 -6.65 0.59
CA SER A 85 -10.50 -5.20 0.59
C SER A 85 -9.33 -4.46 1.23
N SER A 86 -8.40 -5.17 1.86
CA SER A 86 -7.28 -4.57 2.59
C SER A 86 -5.99 -5.36 2.41
N ILE A 87 -4.88 -4.63 2.49
CA ILE A 87 -3.52 -5.14 2.41
C ILE A 87 -2.80 -4.69 3.70
N PRO A 88 -2.32 -5.64 4.53
CA PRO A 88 -2.34 -7.08 4.30
C PRO A 88 -3.76 -7.64 4.52
N GLY A 89 -4.10 -8.71 3.79
CA GLY A 89 -5.43 -9.34 3.85
C GLY A 89 -5.58 -10.39 4.96
N ASP A 90 -4.63 -10.46 5.89
CA ASP A 90 -4.51 -11.46 6.96
C ASP A 90 -5.17 -11.03 8.29
N GLY A 91 -5.92 -9.93 8.28
CA GLY A 91 -6.52 -9.35 9.49
C GLY A 91 -5.56 -8.49 10.32
N GLY A 92 -4.32 -8.29 9.86
CA GLY A 92 -3.41 -7.30 10.40
C GLY A 92 -3.86 -5.86 10.15
N THR A 93 -3.07 -4.89 10.65
CA THR A 93 -3.36 -3.47 10.39
C THR A 93 -3.15 -3.14 8.92
N ALA A 94 -4.23 -2.78 8.23
CA ALA A 94 -4.21 -2.41 6.83
C ALA A 94 -3.39 -1.14 6.57
N TYR A 95 -2.41 -1.25 5.68
CA TYR A 95 -1.62 -0.12 5.17
C TYR A 95 -2.04 0.30 3.76
N TYR A 96 -2.83 -0.53 3.04
CA TYR A 96 -3.63 -0.11 1.88
C TYR A 96 -5.03 -0.71 1.92
N ASN A 97 -6.02 0.03 1.43
CA ASN A 97 -7.37 -0.46 1.17
C ASN A 97 -7.63 -0.48 -0.33
N LEU A 98 -8.11 -1.61 -0.85
CA LEU A 98 -8.44 -1.77 -2.26
C LEU A 98 -9.88 -1.31 -2.52
N SER A 99 -10.08 -0.59 -3.61
CA SER A 99 -11.38 -0.08 -4.02
C SER A 99 -11.53 -0.10 -5.53
N ILE A 100 -12.76 -0.33 -5.99
CA ILE A 100 -13.20 -0.08 -7.36
C ILE A 100 -13.59 1.40 -7.42
N SER A 101 -12.76 2.24 -8.04
CA SER A 101 -12.92 3.69 -8.05
C SER A 101 -13.66 4.23 -9.28
N ALA A 102 -13.72 3.45 -10.34
CA ALA A 102 -14.59 3.68 -11.49
C ALA A 102 -14.95 2.34 -12.10
N VAL A 103 -16.19 2.18 -12.56
CA VAL A 103 -16.64 0.95 -13.22
C VAL A 103 -17.73 1.26 -14.25
N SER A 104 -17.64 0.58 -15.38
CA SER A 104 -18.69 0.47 -16.38
C SER A 104 -18.89 -1.01 -16.72
N GLN A 105 -19.79 -1.34 -17.64
CA GLN A 105 -20.01 -2.74 -18.01
C GLN A 105 -18.74 -3.43 -18.53
N THR A 106 -17.83 -2.69 -19.18
CA THR A 106 -16.65 -3.24 -19.87
C THR A 106 -15.32 -2.61 -19.44
N THR A 107 -15.34 -1.63 -18.54
CA THR A 107 -14.12 -0.98 -18.04
C THR A 107 -14.15 -0.81 -16.54
N TYR A 108 -12.96 -0.71 -15.94
CA TYR A 108 -12.83 -0.41 -14.53
C TYR A 108 -11.51 0.33 -14.24
N THR A 109 -11.48 1.02 -13.10
CA THR A 109 -10.26 1.51 -12.47
C THR A 109 -10.26 1.08 -11.01
N LEU A 110 -9.21 0.37 -10.63
CA LEU A 110 -8.93 -0.06 -9.27
C LEU A 110 -7.98 0.93 -8.62
N THR A 111 -8.14 1.13 -7.32
CA THR A 111 -7.26 1.99 -6.52
C THR A 111 -6.87 1.27 -5.22
N ALA A 112 -5.58 1.29 -4.91
CA ALA A 112 -5.06 0.98 -3.58
C ALA A 112 -4.87 2.31 -2.82
N ILE A 113 -5.77 2.58 -1.89
CA ILE A 113 -5.81 3.78 -1.08
C ILE A 113 -4.91 3.58 0.14
N ARG A 114 -3.93 4.46 0.32
CA ARG A 114 -3.01 4.39 1.46
C ARG A 114 -3.74 4.50 2.81
N SER A 115 -3.24 3.78 3.81
CA SER A 115 -3.81 3.73 5.16
C SER A 115 -2.70 3.64 6.21
N SER A 116 -3.02 3.95 7.46
CA SER A 116 -2.14 3.79 8.62
C SER A 116 -0.76 4.43 8.37
N ILE A 117 0.32 3.66 8.50
CA ILE A 117 1.72 4.09 8.34
C ILE A 117 2.05 4.62 6.93
N MET A 118 1.23 4.30 5.92
CA MET A 118 1.44 4.74 4.53
C MET A 118 0.71 6.06 4.21
N THR A 119 -0.03 6.67 5.15
CA THR A 119 -0.85 7.87 4.91
C THR A 119 -0.06 9.04 4.30
N ASN A 120 1.21 9.18 4.66
CA ASN A 120 2.11 10.24 4.20
C ASN A 120 3.09 9.77 3.12
N ASP A 121 2.88 8.58 2.55
CA ASP A 121 3.75 8.04 1.52
C ASP A 121 3.72 8.89 0.24
N LYS A 122 4.90 9.21 -0.28
CA LYS A 122 5.09 10.06 -1.47
C LYS A 122 4.44 9.51 -2.74
N CYS A 123 4.29 8.20 -2.85
CA CYS A 123 3.66 7.57 -4.02
C CYS A 123 2.15 7.70 -4.01
N GLY A 124 1.55 8.06 -2.88
CA GLY A 124 0.12 8.20 -2.76
C GLY A 124 -0.65 6.90 -2.99
N ASN A 125 -1.76 7.00 -3.72
CA ASN A 125 -2.64 5.87 -4.02
C ASN A 125 -2.25 5.28 -5.38
N PHE A 126 -2.11 3.96 -5.45
CA PHE A 126 -1.80 3.27 -6.71
C PHE A 126 -3.09 3.00 -7.46
N THR A 127 -3.09 3.20 -8.79
CA THR A 127 -4.25 2.91 -9.64
C THR A 127 -3.91 1.95 -10.77
N LEU A 128 -4.88 1.13 -11.16
CA LEU A 128 -4.75 0.17 -12.25
C LEU A 128 -6.07 0.08 -13.04
N THR A 129 -6.00 0.28 -14.35
CA THR A 129 -7.18 0.15 -15.24
C THR A 129 -7.33 -1.29 -15.77
N ASN A 130 -8.49 -1.58 -16.38
CA ASN A 130 -8.74 -2.87 -17.03
C ASN A 130 -7.78 -3.19 -18.19
N THR A 131 -7.16 -2.18 -18.79
CA THR A 131 -6.15 -2.33 -19.86
C THR A 131 -4.71 -2.43 -19.32
N GLY A 132 -4.54 -2.44 -18.00
CA GLY A 132 -3.22 -2.52 -17.37
C GLY A 132 -2.47 -1.18 -17.29
N VAL A 133 -3.15 -0.05 -17.54
CA VAL A 133 -2.54 1.27 -17.37
C VAL A 133 -2.34 1.52 -15.88
N ARG A 134 -1.07 1.67 -15.50
CA ARG A 134 -0.63 1.97 -14.14
C ARG A 134 -0.71 3.47 -13.91
N GLY A 135 -1.23 3.87 -12.76
CA GLY A 135 -1.33 5.28 -12.39
C GLY A 135 -1.06 5.50 -10.90
N LEU A 136 -1.02 6.77 -10.52
CA LEU A 136 -1.04 7.21 -9.13
C LEU A 136 -2.11 8.28 -8.97
N ALA A 137 -2.64 8.40 -7.76
CA ALA A 137 -3.49 9.51 -7.34
C ALA A 137 -2.98 10.06 -6.00
N SER A 138 -3.10 11.38 -5.78
CA SER A 138 -2.63 12.05 -4.57
C SER A 138 -1.14 11.79 -4.26
N ASN A 139 -0.32 11.70 -5.30
CA ASN A 139 1.12 11.48 -5.24
C ASN A 139 1.89 12.82 -5.25
N THR A 140 3.07 12.84 -4.65
CA THR A 140 4.00 13.99 -4.67
C THR A 140 5.23 13.75 -5.55
N VAL A 141 5.40 12.52 -6.06
CA VAL A 141 6.49 12.13 -6.98
C VAL A 141 5.95 11.49 -8.25
N GLN A 142 6.79 11.37 -9.27
CA GLN A 142 6.42 10.80 -10.57
C GLN A 142 6.13 9.29 -10.52
N LEU A 143 5.28 8.82 -11.44
CA LEU A 143 4.87 7.42 -11.62
C LEU A 143 6.05 6.43 -11.63
N SER A 144 7.09 6.75 -12.39
CA SER A 144 8.29 5.91 -12.60
C SER A 144 9.13 5.68 -11.32
N THR A 145 8.89 6.47 -10.27
CA THR A 145 9.53 6.29 -8.97
C THR A 145 8.83 5.22 -8.13
N CYS A 146 7.54 5.01 -8.38
CA CYS A 146 6.65 4.25 -7.50
C CYS A 146 6.26 2.89 -8.08
N TRP A 147 6.04 2.81 -9.39
CA TRP A 147 5.78 1.55 -10.11
C TRP A 147 7.09 0.98 -10.68
N ARG A 148 7.93 0.42 -9.81
CA ARG A 148 9.18 -0.25 -10.18
C ARG A 148 9.14 -1.71 -9.78
#